data_AF-A0A0W8JAL3-F1
#
_entry.id   AF-A0A0W8JAL3-F1
#
_cell.length_a   1.000
_cell.length_b   1.000
_cell.length_c   1.000
_cell.angle_alpha   90.00
_cell.angle_beta   90.00
_cell.angle_gamma   90.00
#
_symmetry.space_group_name_H-M   'P 1'
#
loop_
_entity.id
_entity.type
_entity.pdbx_description
1 polymer ?
#
loop_
_entity_poly.entity_id
_entity_poly.type
_entity_poly.pdbx_seq_one_letter_code
_entity_poly.pdbx_strand_id
1 'polypeptide(L)'
;MYSIVNKTCCLEVSRISGDGYWLGNGQEQVMQGTALGMDCTTVIFIPSCEGMTGKYNRETDQWSEIVDNTQQPFWNQNGLEQRVDTPESDFPEWAIFEKPPTYNRQKETINFEDGQWVVYENRLGEPYYDEWGNELRVTEYNFKLPDSHTFLKPFKPAEGYVIRLVDGQWKELADHLGKTAYAKDASQPDITISQLGEIPDGYTLKERGKFTAWDETVNDWVYSQALEQPIKVDEEKQWRNMVLKEVLDRIDQYEKDQNYEPHYRTSSLSDTEYLGLLGYRKLLCDYPDSDGFPFGERPVLSYPEPVAEPPKPTMMQRVLNKVKPR
;
A
#
# COMPACT_ATOMS: atom_id res chain seq x y z
N MET A 1 -8.16 -80.29 27.21
CA MET A 1 -7.79 -81.23 26.12
C MET A 1 -9.00 -82.11 25.87
N TYR A 2 -9.63 -82.03 24.68
CA TYR A 2 -10.84 -82.79 24.39
C TYR A 2 -10.56 -84.28 24.30
N SER A 3 -11.48 -85.10 24.79
CA SER A 3 -11.41 -86.55 24.72
C SER A 3 -11.54 -87.06 23.28
N ILE A 4 -10.74 -88.06 22.91
CA ILE A 4 -10.83 -88.75 21.62
C ILE A 4 -12.22 -89.40 21.46
N VAL A 5 -12.83 -89.24 20.29
CA VAL A 5 -14.17 -89.78 20.03
C VAL A 5 -14.09 -91.22 19.52
N ASN A 6 -14.88 -92.12 20.12
CA ASN A 6 -14.83 -93.56 19.83
C ASN A 6 -15.63 -93.99 18.58
N LYS A 7 -16.35 -93.05 17.94
CA LYS A 7 -17.08 -93.25 16.69
C LYS A 7 -17.22 -91.90 15.98
N THR A 8 -17.22 -91.90 14.64
CA THR A 8 -17.48 -90.69 13.85
C THR A 8 -18.84 -90.10 14.20
N CYS A 9 -18.88 -88.80 14.52
CA CYS A 9 -20.09 -88.08 14.86
C CYS A 9 -20.05 -86.62 14.37
N CYS A 10 -21.21 -85.98 14.36
CA CYS A 10 -21.35 -84.55 14.10
C CYS A 10 -21.72 -83.87 15.42
N LEU A 11 -20.96 -82.86 15.83
CA LEU A 11 -21.18 -82.13 17.07
C LEU A 11 -21.59 -80.69 16.76
N GLU A 12 -22.57 -80.18 17.50
CA GLU A 12 -22.80 -78.73 17.58
C GLU A 12 -21.65 -78.12 18.40
N VAL A 13 -21.07 -77.05 17.86
CA VAL A 13 -19.93 -76.37 18.46
C VAL A 13 -20.04 -74.86 18.32
N SER A 14 -19.42 -74.17 19.27
CA SER A 14 -19.03 -72.77 19.09
C SER A 14 -17.61 -72.71 18.57
N ARG A 15 -17.39 -71.94 17.50
CA ARG A 15 -16.07 -71.68 16.93
C ARG A 15 -15.38 -70.55 17.71
N ILE A 16 -14.08 -70.69 17.92
CA ILE A 16 -13.26 -69.84 18.79
C ILE A 16 -12.06 -69.34 17.97
N SER A 17 -11.80 -68.04 18.00
CA SER A 17 -10.62 -67.43 17.37
C SER A 17 -9.32 -67.84 18.07
N GLY A 18 -8.17 -67.50 17.47
CA GLY A 18 -6.86 -67.70 18.10
C GLY A 18 -6.77 -67.05 19.48
N ASP A 19 -7.40 -65.87 19.65
CA ASP A 19 -7.41 -65.07 20.87
C ASP A 19 -8.56 -65.41 21.83
N GLY A 20 -9.38 -66.42 21.49
CA GLY A 20 -10.44 -66.90 22.38
C GLY A 20 -11.83 -66.28 22.14
N TYR A 21 -12.04 -65.49 21.09
CA TYR A 21 -13.33 -64.86 20.81
C TYR A 21 -14.28 -65.79 20.06
N TRP A 22 -15.58 -65.67 20.35
CA TRP A 22 -16.62 -66.40 19.64
C TRP A 22 -16.72 -65.95 18.18
N LEU A 23 -16.71 -66.92 17.25
CA LEU A 23 -16.81 -66.68 15.80
C LEU A 23 -18.15 -67.16 15.21
N GLY A 24 -19.07 -67.63 16.05
CA GLY A 24 -20.34 -68.22 15.63
C GLY A 24 -20.48 -69.69 16.03
N ASN A 25 -21.71 -70.18 15.94
CA ASN A 25 -22.05 -71.58 16.17
C ASN A 25 -22.19 -72.33 14.85
N GLY A 26 -21.93 -73.64 14.88
CA GLY A 26 -22.16 -74.50 13.74
C GLY A 26 -21.89 -75.96 14.08
N GLN A 27 -21.83 -76.79 13.05
CA GLN A 27 -21.56 -78.21 13.19
C GLN A 27 -20.12 -78.54 12.78
N GLU A 28 -19.49 -79.45 13.51
CA GLU A 28 -18.16 -79.98 13.21
C GLU A 28 -18.19 -81.51 13.21
N GLN A 29 -17.65 -82.11 12.15
CA GLN A 29 -17.58 -83.57 12.02
C GLN A 29 -16.27 -84.07 12.63
N VAL A 30 -16.36 -84.89 13.67
CA VAL A 30 -15.19 -85.48 14.33
C VAL A 30 -15.11 -86.95 13.99
N MET A 31 -13.98 -87.36 13.41
CA MET A 31 -13.74 -88.74 12.97
C MET A 31 -13.43 -89.66 14.15
N GLN A 32 -13.75 -90.95 14.01
CA GLN A 32 -13.35 -91.95 15.00
C GLN A 32 -11.82 -91.92 15.21
N GLY A 33 -11.38 -91.83 16.47
CA GLY A 33 -9.96 -91.79 16.82
C GLY A 33 -9.32 -90.40 16.79
N THR A 34 -10.06 -89.33 16.46
CA THR A 34 -9.59 -87.94 16.56
C THR A 34 -10.27 -87.20 17.71
N ALA A 35 -9.79 -86.00 18.04
CA ALA A 35 -10.42 -85.09 19.00
C ALA A 35 -10.96 -83.85 18.28
N LEU A 36 -11.85 -83.11 18.95
CA LEU A 36 -12.31 -81.81 18.47
C LEU A 36 -11.14 -80.81 18.38
N GLY A 37 -11.12 -79.99 17.34
CA GLY A 37 -10.13 -78.93 17.16
C GLY A 37 -10.13 -77.94 18.34
N MET A 38 -8.97 -77.35 18.65
CA MET A 38 -8.86 -76.38 19.75
C MET A 38 -9.55 -75.03 19.46
N ASP A 39 -9.92 -74.82 18.20
CA ASP A 39 -10.71 -73.72 17.67
C ASP A 39 -12.22 -73.95 17.81
N CYS A 40 -12.65 -75.04 18.47
CA CYS A 40 -14.05 -75.35 18.72
C CYS A 40 -14.27 -75.77 20.18
N THR A 41 -15.49 -75.56 20.68
CA THR A 41 -15.99 -76.12 21.95
C THR A 41 -17.42 -76.59 21.81
N THR A 42 -17.78 -77.66 22.53
CA THR A 42 -19.18 -78.11 22.64
C THR A 42 -20.00 -77.29 23.63
N VAL A 43 -19.36 -76.41 24.40
CA VAL A 43 -20.06 -75.44 25.27
C VAL A 43 -20.58 -74.32 24.37
N ILE A 44 -21.88 -74.36 24.05
CA ILE A 44 -22.46 -73.41 23.10
C ILE A 44 -22.62 -72.03 23.75
N PHE A 45 -22.01 -71.02 23.13
CA PHE A 45 -22.27 -69.62 23.45
C PHE A 45 -23.49 -69.11 22.69
N ILE A 46 -24.35 -68.37 23.40
CA ILE A 46 -25.49 -67.66 22.83
C ILE A 46 -25.40 -66.23 23.37
N PRO A 47 -25.14 -65.22 22.51
CA PRO A 47 -25.14 -63.83 22.94
C PRO A 47 -26.49 -63.46 23.56
N SER A 48 -26.46 -62.69 24.65
CA SER A 48 -27.67 -62.21 25.33
C SER A 48 -28.46 -61.20 24.51
N CYS A 49 -27.77 -60.36 23.72
CA CYS A 49 -28.35 -59.45 22.74
C CYS A 49 -27.39 -59.14 21.59
N GLU A 50 -27.87 -58.39 20.60
CA GLU A 50 -27.03 -57.85 19.53
C GLU A 50 -25.92 -56.94 20.11
N GLY A 51 -24.72 -57.02 19.54
CA GLY A 51 -23.55 -56.28 20.01
C GLY A 51 -22.78 -56.95 21.15
N MET A 52 -23.16 -58.17 21.56
CA MET A 52 -22.42 -58.97 22.54
C MET A 52 -21.68 -60.12 21.86
N THR A 53 -20.51 -60.49 22.40
CA THR A 53 -19.74 -61.68 22.00
C THR A 53 -19.19 -62.39 23.22
N GLY A 54 -18.61 -63.57 23.01
CA GLY A 54 -18.06 -64.41 24.06
C GLY A 54 -16.53 -64.44 24.03
N LYS A 55 -15.90 -64.40 25.19
CA LYS A 55 -14.50 -64.75 25.40
C LYS A 55 -14.40 -66.09 26.13
N TYR A 56 -13.86 -67.09 25.46
CA TYR A 56 -13.78 -68.44 25.97
C TYR A 56 -12.50 -68.63 26.80
N ASN A 57 -12.66 -69.01 28.06
CA ASN A 57 -11.57 -69.41 28.93
C ASN A 57 -11.32 -70.93 28.79
N ARG A 58 -10.21 -71.28 28.15
CA ARG A 58 -9.81 -72.68 27.89
C ARG A 58 -9.39 -73.44 29.15
N GLU A 59 -9.00 -72.75 30.22
CA GLU A 59 -8.60 -73.38 31.49
C GLU A 59 -9.81 -73.79 32.32
N THR A 60 -10.86 -72.95 32.32
CA THR A 60 -12.08 -73.17 33.09
C THR A 60 -13.22 -73.77 32.29
N ASP A 61 -13.07 -73.89 30.96
CA ASP A 61 -14.11 -74.38 30.03
C ASP A 61 -15.41 -73.57 30.13
N GLN A 62 -15.28 -72.23 30.18
CA GLN A 62 -16.42 -71.32 30.37
C GLN A 62 -16.33 -70.11 29.44
N TRP A 63 -17.51 -69.62 29.05
CA TRP A 63 -17.65 -68.35 28.33
C TRP A 63 -17.82 -67.19 29.31
N SER A 64 -17.12 -66.09 29.04
CA SER A 64 -17.43 -64.78 29.60
C SER A 64 -18.04 -63.93 28.51
N GLU A 65 -19.22 -63.36 28.76
CA GLU A 65 -19.86 -62.44 27.82
C GLU A 65 -19.24 -61.04 27.92
N ILE A 66 -18.97 -60.45 26.77
CA ILE A 66 -18.33 -59.14 26.61
C ILE A 66 -19.01 -58.35 25.49
N VAL A 67 -18.84 -57.03 25.50
CA VAL A 67 -19.31 -56.17 24.41
C VAL A 67 -18.44 -56.40 23.17
N ASP A 68 -19.04 -56.45 21.99
CA ASP A 68 -18.35 -56.53 20.72
C ASP A 68 -18.14 -55.14 20.12
N ASN A 69 -17.06 -54.46 20.51
CA ASN A 69 -16.73 -53.14 20.00
C ASN A 69 -16.44 -53.13 18.49
N THR A 70 -16.16 -54.29 17.86
CA THR A 70 -15.86 -54.37 16.41
C THR A 70 -17.07 -53.98 15.54
N GLN A 71 -18.28 -54.08 16.10
CA GLN A 71 -19.51 -53.72 15.42
C GLN A 71 -19.84 -52.22 15.49
N GLN A 72 -19.21 -51.48 16.38
CA GLN A 72 -19.43 -50.04 16.53
C GLN A 72 -18.49 -49.26 15.59
N PRO A 73 -19.01 -48.64 14.53
CA PRO A 73 -18.19 -47.78 13.68
C PRO A 73 -17.82 -46.49 14.43
N PHE A 74 -16.65 -45.97 14.10
CA PHE A 74 -16.22 -44.62 14.45
C PHE A 74 -15.55 -43.98 13.24
N TRP A 75 -15.33 -42.68 13.28
CA TRP A 75 -14.72 -41.91 12.19
C TRP A 75 -13.48 -41.17 12.68
N ASN A 76 -12.53 -40.98 11.77
CA ASN A 76 -11.47 -40.01 11.97
C ASN A 76 -11.94 -38.59 11.61
N GLN A 77 -11.09 -37.58 11.85
CA GLN A 77 -11.41 -36.18 11.57
C GLN A 77 -11.84 -35.89 10.12
N ASN A 78 -11.44 -36.72 9.15
CA ASN A 78 -11.78 -36.56 7.73
C ASN A 78 -13.01 -37.40 7.32
N GLY A 79 -13.72 -37.99 8.29
CA GLY A 79 -14.92 -38.81 8.07
C GLY A 79 -14.67 -40.16 7.40
N LEU A 80 -13.46 -40.71 7.53
CA LEU A 80 -13.20 -42.10 7.15
C LEU A 80 -13.73 -43.03 8.24
N GLU A 81 -14.61 -43.96 7.86
CA GLU A 81 -15.16 -44.98 8.78
C GLU A 81 -14.06 -46.00 9.15
N GLN A 82 -14.00 -46.33 10.44
CA GLN A 82 -13.07 -47.27 11.04
C GLN A 82 -13.79 -48.13 12.09
N ARG A 83 -13.18 -49.27 12.41
CA ARG A 83 -13.63 -50.24 13.41
C ARG A 83 -12.41 -50.75 14.16
N VAL A 84 -12.60 -51.16 15.41
CA VAL A 84 -11.54 -51.82 16.16
C VAL A 84 -11.41 -53.28 15.72
N ASP A 85 -10.19 -53.81 15.80
CA ASP A 85 -9.89 -55.16 15.29
C ASP A 85 -10.33 -56.28 16.22
N THR A 86 -10.51 -55.99 17.52
CA THR A 86 -10.95 -56.99 18.50
C THR A 86 -12.09 -56.47 19.40
N PRO A 87 -12.97 -57.36 19.88
CA PRO A 87 -14.15 -57.00 20.69
C PRO A 87 -13.86 -56.13 21.92
N GLU A 88 -12.75 -56.37 22.61
CA GLU A 88 -12.39 -55.67 23.85
C GLU A 88 -11.42 -54.50 23.63
N SER A 89 -11.08 -54.17 22.38
CA SER A 89 -10.21 -53.04 22.12
C SER A 89 -10.89 -51.73 22.52
N ASP A 90 -10.14 -50.89 23.23
CA ASP A 90 -10.55 -49.51 23.49
C ASP A 90 -10.57 -48.71 22.19
N PHE A 91 -11.51 -47.78 22.10
CA PHE A 91 -11.51 -46.80 21.01
C PHE A 91 -10.38 -45.79 21.23
N PRO A 92 -9.69 -45.37 20.16
CA PRO A 92 -8.72 -44.28 20.25
C PRO A 92 -9.36 -43.00 20.79
N GLU A 93 -8.59 -42.17 21.51
CA GLU A 93 -9.11 -40.89 22.07
C GLU A 93 -9.66 -39.92 21.02
N TRP A 94 -9.18 -40.03 19.78
CA TRP A 94 -9.63 -39.21 18.64
C TRP A 94 -10.87 -39.76 17.92
N ALA A 95 -11.43 -40.90 18.37
CA ALA A 95 -12.57 -41.53 17.72
C ALA A 95 -13.81 -40.64 17.79
N ILE A 96 -14.39 -40.35 16.62
CA ILE A 96 -15.65 -39.60 16.51
C ILE A 96 -16.77 -40.61 16.28
N PHE A 97 -17.80 -40.61 17.13
CA PHE A 97 -18.96 -41.51 16.99
C PHE A 97 -20.16 -40.87 16.29
N GLU A 98 -20.10 -39.56 16.07
CA GLU A 98 -21.08 -38.87 15.24
C GLU A 98 -20.82 -39.20 13.77
N LYS A 99 -21.82 -39.78 13.10
CA LYS A 99 -21.73 -40.10 11.69
C LYS A 99 -21.59 -38.80 10.86
N PRO A 100 -20.62 -38.72 9.92
CA PRO A 100 -20.50 -37.57 9.04
C PRO A 100 -21.76 -37.32 8.21
N PRO A 101 -22.05 -36.06 7.85
CA PRO A 101 -23.14 -35.73 6.94
C PRO A 101 -22.89 -36.34 5.55
N THR A 102 -23.96 -36.49 4.77
CA THR A 102 -23.84 -36.87 3.35
C THR A 102 -23.28 -35.69 2.56
N TYR A 103 -22.23 -35.93 1.76
CA TYR A 103 -21.57 -34.91 0.95
C TYR A 103 -21.09 -35.48 -0.39
N ASN A 104 -20.78 -34.61 -1.35
CA ASN A 104 -20.26 -34.98 -2.65
C ASN A 104 -18.74 -35.14 -2.63
N ARG A 105 -18.26 -36.38 -2.45
CA ARG A 105 -16.81 -36.71 -2.41
C ARG A 105 -15.97 -36.27 -3.61
N GLN A 106 -16.58 -35.90 -4.75
CA GLN A 106 -15.85 -35.38 -5.91
C GLN A 106 -15.62 -33.87 -5.85
N LYS A 107 -16.47 -33.14 -5.12
CA LYS A 107 -16.49 -31.67 -5.07
C LYS A 107 -16.29 -31.11 -3.69
N GLU A 108 -16.38 -31.93 -2.65
CA GLU A 108 -16.42 -31.51 -1.27
C GLU A 108 -15.53 -32.41 -0.42
N THR A 109 -15.01 -31.85 0.66
CA THR A 109 -14.32 -32.56 1.74
C THR A 109 -15.02 -32.26 3.05
N ILE A 110 -14.72 -33.05 4.07
CA ILE A 110 -15.30 -32.88 5.41
C ILE A 110 -14.18 -32.87 6.44
N ASN A 111 -14.38 -32.10 7.50
CA ASN A 111 -13.51 -32.10 8.66
C ASN A 111 -14.35 -32.02 9.94
N PHE A 112 -13.92 -32.68 11.00
CA PHE A 112 -14.53 -32.56 12.32
C PHE A 112 -13.77 -31.51 13.14
N GLU A 113 -14.41 -30.37 13.37
CA GLU A 113 -13.82 -29.20 14.03
C GLU A 113 -14.81 -28.67 15.08
N ASP A 114 -14.31 -28.27 16.25
CA ASP A 114 -15.12 -27.70 17.34
C ASP A 114 -16.36 -28.54 17.72
N GLY A 115 -16.23 -29.88 17.63
CA GLY A 115 -17.28 -30.84 17.96
C GLY A 115 -18.38 -30.97 16.90
N GLN A 116 -18.17 -30.48 15.67
CA GLN A 116 -19.14 -30.57 14.58
C GLN A 116 -18.48 -30.92 13.25
N TRP A 117 -19.26 -31.56 12.36
CA TRP A 117 -18.84 -31.79 10.98
C TRP A 117 -18.99 -30.51 10.15
N VAL A 118 -17.89 -30.07 9.54
CA VAL A 118 -17.86 -28.97 8.58
C VAL A 118 -17.63 -29.53 7.19
N VAL A 119 -18.48 -29.17 6.23
CA VAL A 119 -18.33 -29.52 4.81
C VAL A 119 -17.66 -28.36 4.09
N TYR A 120 -16.57 -28.66 3.38
CA TYR A 120 -15.81 -27.72 2.57
C TYR A 120 -16.01 -28.03 1.10
N GLU A 121 -16.04 -27.00 0.27
CA GLU A 121 -15.89 -27.18 -1.17
C GLU A 121 -14.42 -27.42 -1.49
N ASN A 122 -14.13 -28.45 -2.30
CA ASN A 122 -12.79 -28.74 -2.77
C ASN A 122 -12.41 -27.74 -3.86
N ARG A 123 -11.63 -26.74 -3.46
CA ARG A 123 -11.14 -25.65 -4.31
C ARG A 123 -9.66 -25.78 -4.63
N LEU A 124 -9.08 -26.96 -4.46
CA LEU A 124 -7.63 -27.16 -4.62
C LEU A 124 -7.15 -26.67 -6.00
N GLY A 125 -6.15 -25.79 -6.00
CA GLY A 125 -5.58 -25.17 -7.19
C GLY A 125 -6.35 -23.97 -7.76
N GLU A 126 -7.56 -23.68 -7.27
CA GLU A 126 -8.32 -22.48 -7.64
C GLU A 126 -7.53 -21.21 -7.25
N PRO A 127 -7.47 -20.20 -8.13
CA PRO A 127 -6.85 -18.93 -7.78
C PRO A 127 -7.73 -18.15 -6.81
N TYR A 128 -7.09 -17.45 -5.87
CA TYR A 128 -7.70 -16.42 -5.06
C TYR A 128 -6.75 -15.22 -5.00
N TYR A 129 -7.23 -14.08 -4.50
CA TYR A 129 -6.52 -12.82 -4.57
C TYR A 129 -6.50 -12.15 -3.20
N ASP A 130 -5.37 -11.54 -2.84
CA ASP A 130 -5.24 -10.71 -1.64
C ASP A 130 -5.83 -9.31 -1.85
N GLU A 131 -5.75 -8.43 -0.86
CA GLU A 131 -6.34 -7.09 -0.95
C GLU A 131 -5.75 -6.20 -2.05
N TRP A 132 -4.57 -6.55 -2.58
CA TRP A 132 -3.82 -5.80 -3.58
C TRP A 132 -3.93 -6.43 -4.98
N GLY A 133 -4.67 -7.53 -5.12
CA GLY A 133 -4.85 -8.24 -6.38
C GLY A 133 -3.72 -9.21 -6.71
N ASN A 134 -2.85 -9.55 -5.75
CA ASN A 134 -1.84 -10.57 -5.96
C ASN A 134 -2.51 -11.95 -6.04
N GLU A 135 -2.18 -12.72 -7.08
CA GLU A 135 -2.73 -14.06 -7.27
C GLU A 135 -2.04 -15.08 -6.34
N LEU A 136 -2.86 -15.78 -5.58
CA LEU A 136 -2.49 -16.91 -4.72
C LEU A 136 -3.27 -18.16 -5.18
N ARG A 137 -2.91 -19.33 -4.66
CA ARG A 137 -3.55 -20.61 -5.02
C ARG A 137 -3.91 -21.42 -3.80
N VAL A 138 -5.09 -22.03 -3.82
CA VAL A 138 -5.53 -22.94 -2.76
C VAL A 138 -4.64 -24.19 -2.77
N THR A 139 -3.98 -24.47 -1.66
CA THR A 139 -3.07 -25.62 -1.50
C THR A 139 -3.59 -26.69 -0.54
N GLU A 140 -4.74 -26.46 0.09
CA GLU A 140 -5.30 -27.32 1.13
C GLU A 140 -6.74 -27.72 0.78
N TYR A 141 -7.15 -28.91 1.22
CA TYR A 141 -8.48 -29.45 0.94
C TYR A 141 -9.58 -28.73 1.74
N ASN A 142 -9.32 -28.41 3.01
CA ASN A 142 -10.27 -27.77 3.92
C ASN A 142 -10.00 -26.26 4.00
N PHE A 143 -9.84 -25.62 2.85
CA PHE A 143 -9.40 -24.23 2.76
C PHE A 143 -10.48 -23.26 3.20
N LYS A 144 -10.14 -22.39 4.16
CA LYS A 144 -10.92 -21.22 4.55
C LYS A 144 -10.28 -19.99 3.92
N LEU A 145 -11.06 -19.23 3.16
CA LEU A 145 -10.60 -17.99 2.57
C LEU A 145 -10.22 -17.02 3.71
N PRO A 146 -8.97 -16.51 3.75
CA PRO A 146 -8.57 -15.58 4.80
C PRO A 146 -9.30 -14.24 4.68
N ASP A 147 -9.31 -13.47 5.78
CA ASP A 147 -9.82 -12.10 5.76
C ASP A 147 -9.09 -11.26 4.71
N SER A 148 -9.79 -10.29 4.13
CA SER A 148 -9.27 -9.41 3.07
C SER A 148 -8.81 -10.13 1.79
N HIS A 149 -9.31 -11.36 1.54
CA HIS A 149 -9.10 -12.07 0.28
C HIS A 149 -10.43 -12.31 -0.45
N THR A 150 -10.33 -12.61 -1.74
CA THR A 150 -11.50 -12.93 -2.57
C THR A 150 -11.17 -13.95 -3.66
N PHE A 151 -12.15 -14.75 -4.07
CA PHE A 151 -12.08 -15.55 -5.30
C PHE A 151 -12.40 -14.71 -6.55
N LEU A 152 -12.89 -13.47 -6.37
CA LEU A 152 -13.20 -12.58 -7.48
C LEU A 152 -11.91 -12.05 -8.09
N LYS A 153 -11.70 -12.32 -9.38
CA LYS A 153 -10.53 -11.82 -10.09
C LYS A 153 -10.53 -10.28 -10.14
N PRO A 154 -9.39 -9.62 -9.83
CA PRO A 154 -9.28 -8.17 -9.97
C PRO A 154 -9.46 -7.72 -11.42
N PHE A 155 -10.09 -6.55 -11.60
CA PHE A 155 -10.13 -5.88 -12.89
C PHE A 155 -8.83 -5.11 -13.14
N LYS A 156 -8.58 -4.74 -14.40
CA LYS A 156 -7.41 -3.92 -14.75
C LYS A 156 -7.71 -2.44 -14.45
N PRO A 157 -6.92 -1.76 -13.60
CA PRO A 157 -7.14 -0.34 -13.32
C PRO A 157 -6.83 0.53 -14.55
N ALA A 158 -7.44 1.71 -14.56
CA ALA A 158 -7.12 2.82 -15.45
C ALA A 158 -5.71 3.39 -15.15
N GLU A 159 -5.19 4.16 -16.11
CA GLU A 159 -3.89 4.81 -15.94
C GLU A 159 -3.92 5.80 -14.77
N GLY A 160 -2.93 5.70 -13.87
CA GLY A 160 -2.86 6.54 -12.66
C GLY A 160 -3.74 6.06 -11.50
N TYR A 161 -4.34 4.86 -11.61
CA TYR A 161 -5.12 4.24 -10.55
C TYR A 161 -4.54 2.87 -10.18
N VAL A 162 -4.86 2.44 -8.97
CA VAL A 162 -4.61 1.08 -8.47
C VAL A 162 -5.90 0.48 -7.96
N ILE A 163 -5.95 -0.84 -7.89
CA ILE A 163 -7.08 -1.57 -7.32
C ILE A 163 -6.81 -1.94 -5.87
N ARG A 164 -7.86 -1.98 -5.08
CA ARG A 164 -7.84 -2.54 -3.72
C ARG A 164 -9.15 -3.24 -3.41
N LEU A 165 -9.07 -4.37 -2.71
CA LEU A 165 -10.25 -5.03 -2.17
C LEU A 165 -10.72 -4.28 -0.92
N VAL A 166 -11.92 -3.72 -0.98
CA VAL A 166 -12.54 -2.97 0.12
C VAL A 166 -13.95 -3.50 0.30
N ASP A 167 -14.27 -4.02 1.50
CA ASP A 167 -15.57 -4.62 1.83
C ASP A 167 -15.98 -5.76 0.88
N GLY A 168 -15.00 -6.59 0.47
CA GLY A 168 -15.22 -7.72 -0.44
C GLY A 168 -15.43 -7.33 -1.91
N GLN A 169 -15.28 -6.06 -2.27
CA GLN A 169 -15.41 -5.56 -3.63
C GLN A 169 -14.14 -4.86 -4.09
N TRP A 170 -13.76 -5.08 -5.35
CA TRP A 170 -12.66 -4.35 -5.96
C TRP A 170 -13.06 -2.88 -6.15
N LYS A 171 -12.30 -1.98 -5.55
CA LYS A 171 -12.42 -0.53 -5.74
C LYS A 171 -11.17 -0.02 -6.42
N GLU A 172 -11.37 0.97 -7.29
CA GLU A 172 -10.29 1.69 -7.94
C GLU A 172 -9.96 2.94 -7.11
N LEU A 173 -8.68 3.16 -6.83
CA LEU A 173 -8.18 4.25 -6.00
C LEU A 173 -7.11 5.01 -6.78
N ALA A 174 -7.17 6.34 -6.77
CA ALA A 174 -6.17 7.17 -7.43
C ALA A 174 -4.79 6.94 -6.80
N ASP A 175 -3.77 6.79 -7.66
CA ASP A 175 -2.39 6.61 -7.23
C ASP A 175 -1.63 7.93 -7.34
N HIS A 176 -1.47 8.53 -6.16
CA HIS A 176 -0.69 9.74 -5.97
C HIS A 176 0.44 9.54 -4.96
N LEU A 177 0.76 8.28 -4.61
CA LEU A 177 1.77 7.98 -3.61
C LEU A 177 3.13 8.60 -3.96
N GLY A 178 3.75 9.25 -2.98
CA GLY A 178 5.03 9.92 -3.13
C GLY A 178 4.99 11.25 -3.88
N LYS A 179 3.85 11.65 -4.46
CA LYS A 179 3.69 12.99 -5.05
C LYS A 179 3.52 14.05 -3.97
N THR A 180 3.97 15.26 -4.26
CA THR A 180 3.73 16.44 -3.43
C THR A 180 2.35 17.01 -3.73
N ALA A 181 1.52 17.14 -2.69
CA ALA A 181 0.28 17.91 -2.74
C ALA A 181 0.58 19.31 -2.16
N TYR A 182 0.34 20.33 -2.96
CA TYR A 182 0.54 21.73 -2.60
C TYR A 182 -0.69 22.26 -1.88
N ALA A 183 -0.48 22.92 -0.75
CA ALA A 183 -1.59 23.49 0.02
C ALA A 183 -2.16 24.71 -0.71
N LYS A 184 -3.48 24.72 -0.93
CA LYS A 184 -4.20 25.85 -1.53
C LYS A 184 -4.12 27.11 -0.66
N ASP A 185 -4.03 26.92 0.66
CA ASP A 185 -3.78 27.97 1.64
C ASP A 185 -2.29 28.06 1.97
N ALA A 186 -1.70 29.24 1.77
CA ALA A 186 -0.30 29.51 2.06
C ALA A 186 0.08 29.40 3.56
N SER A 187 -0.91 29.34 4.47
CA SER A 187 -0.67 29.10 5.89
C SER A 187 -0.40 27.62 6.23
N GLN A 188 -0.73 26.71 5.32
CA GLN A 188 -0.58 25.27 5.49
C GLN A 188 0.69 24.78 4.78
N PRO A 189 1.38 23.75 5.32
CA PRO A 189 2.53 23.16 4.66
C PRO A 189 2.08 22.24 3.51
N ASP A 190 2.91 22.16 2.47
CA ASP A 190 2.77 21.11 1.46
C ASP A 190 3.02 19.73 2.08
N ILE A 191 2.37 18.69 1.53
CA ILE A 191 2.45 17.32 2.07
C ILE A 191 2.88 16.33 1.00
N THR A 192 3.56 15.26 1.41
CA THR A 192 3.78 14.09 0.56
C THR A 192 2.63 13.10 0.77
N ILE A 193 1.98 12.70 -0.32
CA ILE A 193 0.86 11.77 -0.26
C ILE A 193 1.39 10.37 0.09
N SER A 194 0.90 9.82 1.20
CA SER A 194 1.32 8.51 1.74
C SER A 194 0.21 7.46 1.74
N GLN A 195 -1.00 7.84 1.31
CA GLN A 195 -2.15 6.96 1.23
C GLN A 195 -2.77 7.02 -0.17
N LEU A 196 -3.35 5.90 -0.59
CA LEU A 196 -4.09 5.80 -1.85
C LEU A 196 -5.45 6.47 -1.74
N GLY A 197 -5.95 6.98 -2.86
CA GLY A 197 -7.26 7.62 -2.95
C GLY A 197 -7.15 9.09 -3.34
N GLU A 198 -8.23 9.80 -3.09
CA GLU A 198 -8.34 11.22 -3.42
C GLU A 198 -7.36 12.07 -2.60
N ILE A 199 -6.91 13.16 -3.21
CA ILE A 199 -6.06 14.15 -2.53
C ILE A 199 -6.92 14.81 -1.43
N PRO A 200 -6.39 15.02 -0.23
CA PRO A 200 -7.13 15.71 0.83
C PRO A 200 -7.67 17.07 0.39
N ASP A 201 -8.85 17.41 0.90
CA ASP A 201 -9.43 18.74 0.70
C ASP A 201 -8.45 19.83 1.17
N GLY A 202 -8.40 20.93 0.42
CA GLY A 202 -7.44 22.02 0.67
C GLY A 202 -6.09 21.85 -0.03
N TYR A 203 -5.88 20.77 -0.79
CA TYR A 203 -4.65 20.53 -1.54
C TYR A 203 -4.88 20.38 -3.04
N THR A 204 -3.80 20.48 -3.81
CA THR A 204 -3.78 20.28 -5.27
C THR A 204 -2.44 19.68 -5.71
N LEU A 205 -2.41 18.93 -6.83
CA LEU A 205 -1.15 18.48 -7.44
C LEU A 205 -0.50 19.55 -8.33
N LYS A 206 -1.17 20.69 -8.54
CA LYS A 206 -0.62 21.80 -9.31
C LYS A 206 0.43 22.52 -8.47
N GLU A 207 1.65 22.61 -8.98
CA GLU A 207 2.71 23.36 -8.32
C GLU A 207 2.42 24.87 -8.29
N ARG A 208 2.70 25.50 -7.15
CA ARG A 208 2.45 26.91 -6.92
C ARG A 208 3.54 27.78 -7.57
N GLY A 209 3.13 28.85 -8.24
CA GLY A 209 4.02 29.91 -8.71
C GLY A 209 4.48 30.88 -7.61
N LYS A 210 5.59 31.59 -7.85
CA LYS A 210 6.20 32.51 -6.88
C LYS A 210 5.24 33.59 -6.35
N PHE A 211 4.41 34.15 -7.24
CA PHE A 211 3.47 35.23 -6.95
C PHE A 211 2.03 34.83 -7.28
N THR A 212 1.65 33.60 -6.98
CA THR A 212 0.30 33.12 -7.24
C THR A 212 -0.45 32.80 -5.95
N ALA A 213 -1.75 33.05 -5.96
CA ALA A 213 -2.71 32.63 -4.95
C ALA A 213 -3.71 31.65 -5.58
N TRP A 214 -4.25 30.73 -4.78
CA TRP A 214 -5.27 29.80 -5.27
C TRP A 214 -6.60 30.52 -5.48
N ASP A 215 -7.23 30.30 -6.63
CA ASP A 215 -8.57 30.79 -6.93
C ASP A 215 -9.52 29.60 -7.13
N GLU A 216 -10.45 29.43 -6.18
CA GLU A 216 -11.44 28.33 -6.22
C GLU A 216 -12.44 28.47 -7.38
N THR A 217 -12.60 29.66 -7.98
CA THR A 217 -13.51 29.90 -9.10
C THR A 217 -12.98 29.28 -10.39
N VAL A 218 -11.68 29.40 -10.62
CA VAL A 218 -11.01 28.83 -11.81
C VAL A 218 -10.25 27.53 -11.49
N ASN A 219 -10.24 27.11 -10.23
CA ASN A 219 -9.58 25.91 -9.72
C ASN A 219 -8.10 25.87 -10.14
N ASP A 220 -7.42 27.01 -10.01
CA ASP A 220 -6.02 27.18 -10.41
C ASP A 220 -5.28 28.27 -9.63
N TRP A 221 -3.96 28.28 -9.77
CA TRP A 221 -3.08 29.33 -9.30
C TRP A 221 -3.18 30.58 -10.19
N VAL A 222 -3.60 31.70 -9.61
CA VAL A 222 -3.72 32.99 -10.31
C VAL A 222 -2.71 33.98 -9.76
N TYR A 223 -2.15 34.81 -10.65
CA TYR A 223 -1.22 35.86 -10.26
C TYR A 223 -1.83 36.80 -9.21
N SER A 224 -1.06 37.09 -8.16
CA SER A 224 -1.43 37.97 -7.07
C SER A 224 -0.41 39.11 -6.95
N GLN A 225 -0.84 40.29 -7.39
CA GLN A 225 -0.04 41.52 -7.28
C GLN A 225 0.36 41.82 -5.82
N ALA A 226 -0.49 41.47 -4.85
CA ALA A 226 -0.21 41.65 -3.42
C ALA A 226 1.01 40.83 -2.95
N LEU A 227 1.24 39.64 -3.51
CA LEU A 227 2.39 38.80 -3.19
C LEU A 227 3.70 39.33 -3.83
N GLU A 228 3.62 39.93 -5.01
CA GLU A 228 4.80 40.51 -5.68
C GLU A 228 5.18 41.89 -5.11
N GLN A 229 4.18 42.65 -4.64
CA GLN A 229 4.33 44.04 -4.21
C GLN A 229 5.56 44.32 -3.32
N PRO A 230 5.83 43.60 -2.21
CA PRO A 230 6.99 43.92 -1.37
C PRO A 230 8.32 43.77 -2.10
N ILE A 231 8.46 42.77 -2.96
CA ILE A 231 9.68 42.55 -3.77
C ILE A 231 9.82 43.68 -4.79
N LYS A 232 8.72 44.03 -5.47
CA LYS A 232 8.72 45.11 -6.45
C LYS A 232 9.05 46.47 -5.85
N VAL A 233 8.53 46.76 -4.65
CA VAL A 233 8.86 47.99 -3.90
C VAL A 233 10.36 48.10 -3.66
N ASP A 234 11.00 47.00 -3.25
CA ASP A 234 12.44 47.00 -2.96
C ASP A 234 13.27 47.14 -4.24
N GLU A 235 12.92 46.42 -5.32
CA GLU A 235 13.56 46.55 -6.63
C GLU A 235 13.50 47.98 -7.15
N GLU A 236 12.33 48.61 -7.12
CA GLU A 236 12.14 49.97 -7.63
C GLU A 236 12.82 51.02 -6.74
N LYS A 237 12.85 50.82 -5.42
CA LYS A 237 13.63 51.68 -4.51
C LYS A 237 15.13 51.57 -4.76
N GLN A 238 15.64 50.36 -4.99
CA GLN A 238 17.05 50.13 -5.31
C GLN A 238 17.43 50.81 -6.63
N TRP A 239 16.63 50.62 -7.68
CA TRP A 239 16.81 51.32 -8.96
C TRP A 239 16.84 52.84 -8.77
N ARG A 240 15.82 53.39 -8.09
CA ARG A 240 15.73 54.84 -7.80
C ARG A 240 16.96 55.35 -7.06
N ASN A 241 17.45 54.61 -6.06
CA ASN A 241 18.62 55.02 -5.28
C ASN A 241 19.90 55.02 -6.11
N MET A 242 20.08 54.05 -7.02
CA MET A 242 21.23 54.03 -7.93
C MET A 242 21.23 55.24 -8.86
N VAL A 243 20.10 55.51 -9.51
CA VAL A 243 19.97 56.64 -10.45
C VAL A 243 20.06 57.98 -9.72
N LEU A 244 19.44 58.11 -8.55
CA LEU A 244 19.52 59.33 -7.74
C LEU A 244 20.95 59.62 -7.32
N LYS A 245 21.76 58.60 -7.00
CA LYS A 245 23.17 58.79 -6.68
C LYS A 245 23.94 59.41 -7.85
N GLU A 246 23.75 58.91 -9.08
CA GLU A 246 24.40 59.47 -10.27
C GLU A 246 24.00 60.94 -10.51
N VAL A 247 22.71 61.27 -10.32
CA VAL A 247 22.21 62.64 -10.44
C VAL A 247 22.83 63.55 -9.36
N LEU A 248 22.90 63.08 -8.11
CA LEU A 248 23.50 63.83 -7.01
C LEU A 248 25.00 64.04 -7.20
N ASP A 249 25.74 63.02 -7.66
CA ASP A 249 27.17 63.13 -7.97
C ASP A 249 27.42 64.19 -9.06
N ARG A 250 26.51 64.28 -10.06
CA ARG A 250 26.62 65.28 -11.13
C ARG A 250 26.28 66.69 -10.66
N ILE A 251 25.27 66.84 -9.80
CA ILE A 251 24.92 68.10 -9.13
C ILE A 251 26.10 68.59 -8.29
N ASP A 252 26.63 67.74 -7.41
CA ASP A 252 27.76 68.06 -6.52
C ASP A 252 29.01 68.46 -7.30
N GLN A 253 29.31 67.78 -8.41
CA GLN A 253 30.42 68.16 -9.29
C GLN A 253 30.24 69.57 -9.86
N TYR A 254 29.04 69.93 -10.33
CA TYR A 254 28.79 71.27 -10.85
C TYR A 254 28.84 72.33 -9.74
N GLU A 255 28.19 72.10 -8.60
CA GLU A 255 28.19 73.03 -7.47
C GLU A 255 29.60 73.29 -6.93
N LYS A 256 30.42 72.24 -6.80
CA LYS A 256 31.84 72.38 -6.44
C LYS A 256 32.62 73.16 -7.48
N ASP A 257 32.39 72.88 -8.76
CA ASP A 257 33.09 73.56 -9.85
C ASP A 257 32.79 75.07 -9.89
N GLN A 258 31.56 75.47 -9.56
CA GLN A 258 31.17 76.88 -9.46
C GLN A 258 31.96 77.66 -8.39
N ASN A 259 32.52 76.98 -7.38
CA ASN A 259 33.35 77.62 -6.36
C ASN A 259 34.79 77.93 -6.82
N TYR A 260 35.22 77.42 -7.97
CA TYR A 260 36.50 77.78 -8.57
C TYR A 260 36.40 79.04 -9.45
N GLU A 261 37.52 79.74 -9.61
CA GLU A 261 37.61 80.84 -10.56
C GLU A 261 37.26 80.37 -11.98
N PRO A 262 36.61 81.21 -12.82
CA PRO A 262 36.03 80.76 -14.09
C PRO A 262 36.98 80.00 -15.02
N HIS A 263 38.26 80.33 -15.06
CA HIS A 263 39.25 79.66 -15.92
C HIS A 263 39.77 78.32 -15.37
N TYR A 264 39.45 77.98 -14.12
CA TYR A 264 39.74 76.67 -13.52
C TYR A 264 38.52 75.73 -13.52
N ARG A 265 37.37 76.20 -13.99
CA ARG A 265 36.14 75.41 -14.09
C ARG A 265 36.26 74.35 -15.18
N THR A 266 35.78 73.15 -14.89
CA THR A 266 35.88 71.96 -15.75
C THR A 266 34.55 71.27 -16.00
N SER A 267 33.47 71.70 -15.34
CA SER A 267 32.15 71.13 -15.57
C SER A 267 31.66 71.45 -16.97
N SER A 268 31.26 70.41 -17.70
CA SER A 268 30.66 70.54 -19.03
C SER A 268 29.16 70.86 -19.02
N LEU A 269 28.57 71.08 -17.83
CA LEU A 269 27.14 71.39 -17.71
C LEU A 269 26.88 72.88 -17.86
N SER A 270 25.86 73.21 -18.65
CA SER A 270 25.19 74.51 -18.66
C SER A 270 24.25 74.67 -17.46
N ASP A 271 23.89 75.91 -17.15
CA ASP A 271 22.91 76.24 -16.10
C ASP A 271 21.55 75.57 -16.37
N THR A 272 21.17 75.44 -17.65
CA THR A 272 19.93 74.75 -18.06
C THR A 272 20.00 73.25 -17.77
N GLU A 273 21.12 72.59 -18.04
CA GLU A 273 21.31 71.17 -17.72
C GLU A 273 21.34 70.95 -16.21
N TYR A 274 21.95 71.87 -15.45
CA TYR A 274 21.94 71.85 -13.99
C TYR A 274 20.50 71.95 -13.42
N LEU A 275 19.68 72.87 -13.93
CA LEU A 275 18.27 72.96 -13.55
C LEU A 275 17.50 71.69 -13.92
N GLY A 276 17.82 71.06 -15.06
CA GLY A 276 17.29 69.76 -15.45
C GLY A 276 17.61 68.65 -14.43
N LEU A 277 18.86 68.59 -13.94
CA LEU A 277 19.27 67.64 -12.89
C LEU A 277 18.53 67.87 -11.56
N LEU A 278 18.28 69.12 -11.17
CA LEU A 278 17.44 69.42 -10.00
C LEU A 278 16.00 68.93 -10.19
N GLY A 279 15.47 69.05 -11.41
CA GLY A 279 14.19 68.46 -11.81
C GLY A 279 14.19 66.93 -11.67
N TYR A 280 15.24 66.26 -12.15
CA TYR A 280 15.39 64.80 -12.00
C TYR A 280 15.53 64.35 -10.56
N ARG A 281 16.29 65.09 -9.76
CA ARG A 281 16.39 64.85 -8.31
C ARG A 281 14.99 64.88 -7.68
N LYS A 282 14.18 65.89 -8.00
CA LYS A 282 12.80 65.98 -7.48
C LYS A 282 11.94 64.80 -7.95
N LEU A 283 11.94 64.52 -9.25
CA LEU A 283 11.16 63.44 -9.86
C LEU A 283 11.50 62.07 -9.24
N LEU A 284 12.79 61.78 -9.03
CA LEU A 284 13.25 60.53 -8.39
C LEU A 284 12.92 60.48 -6.89
N CYS A 285 12.91 61.62 -6.20
CA CYS A 285 12.50 61.68 -4.80
C CYS A 285 11.00 61.46 -4.63
N ASP A 286 10.18 61.99 -5.56
CA ASP A 286 8.72 61.89 -5.53
C ASP A 286 8.22 60.53 -6.05
N TYR A 287 9.03 59.78 -6.82
CA TYR A 287 8.64 58.50 -7.44
C TYR A 287 8.01 57.46 -6.49
N PRO A 288 8.52 57.21 -5.27
CA PRO A 288 7.89 56.25 -4.35
C PRO A 288 6.47 56.64 -3.92
N ASP A 289 6.13 57.92 -4.03
CA ASP A 289 4.82 58.48 -3.69
C ASP A 289 3.94 58.69 -4.94
N SER A 290 4.41 58.25 -6.12
CA SER A 290 3.67 58.39 -7.38
C SER A 290 2.53 57.37 -7.51
N ASP A 291 1.49 57.77 -8.24
CA ASP A 291 0.38 56.89 -8.58
C ASP A 291 0.88 55.68 -9.38
N GLY A 292 0.58 54.49 -8.88
CA GLY A 292 0.97 53.23 -9.50
C GLY A 292 2.27 52.62 -8.98
N PHE A 293 3.05 53.31 -8.12
CA PHE A 293 4.21 52.69 -7.48
C PHE A 293 3.81 51.40 -6.70
N PRO A 294 4.52 50.26 -6.83
CA PRO A 294 5.76 50.04 -7.58
C PRO A 294 5.60 49.46 -9.01
N PHE A 295 4.38 49.39 -9.53
CA PHE A 295 4.06 48.75 -10.82
C PHE A 295 3.87 49.74 -11.98
N GLY A 296 3.88 51.04 -11.69
CA GLY A 296 3.78 52.12 -12.67
C GLY A 296 5.06 52.30 -13.50
N GLU A 297 5.00 53.24 -14.44
CA GLU A 297 6.15 53.57 -15.27
C GLU A 297 7.24 54.30 -14.48
N ARG A 298 8.50 53.99 -14.80
CA ARG A 298 9.63 54.69 -14.23
C ARG A 298 9.74 56.12 -14.78
N PRO A 299 10.19 57.07 -13.96
CA PRO A 299 10.67 58.38 -14.39
C PRO A 299 11.55 58.33 -15.66
N VAL A 300 11.16 59.06 -16.70
CA VAL A 300 12.00 59.25 -17.90
C VAL A 300 12.94 60.42 -17.67
N LEU A 301 14.25 60.15 -17.72
CA LEU A 301 15.30 61.16 -17.59
C LEU A 301 15.92 61.39 -18.98
N SER A 302 15.65 62.54 -19.61
CA SER A 302 16.24 62.91 -20.91
C SER A 302 17.22 64.05 -20.76
N TYR A 303 18.54 63.80 -20.74
CA TYR A 303 19.49 64.91 -20.78
C TYR A 303 19.15 65.86 -21.94
N PRO A 304 19.12 67.19 -21.72
CA PRO A 304 19.03 68.12 -22.84
C PRO A 304 20.17 67.81 -23.81
N GLU A 305 19.90 67.75 -25.11
CA GLU A 305 20.98 67.57 -26.09
C GLU A 305 21.99 68.71 -25.95
N PRO A 306 23.31 68.42 -25.96
CA PRO A 306 24.33 69.46 -25.89
C PRO A 306 24.18 70.38 -27.10
N VAL A 307 24.02 71.68 -26.86
CA VAL A 307 23.98 72.69 -27.91
C VAL A 307 25.34 72.67 -28.63
N ALA A 308 25.33 72.46 -29.95
CA ALA A 308 26.52 72.30 -30.77
C ALA A 308 27.58 73.39 -30.51
N GLU A 309 28.84 72.97 -30.27
CA GLU A 309 29.97 73.89 -30.08
C GLU A 309 30.13 74.84 -31.28
N PRO A 310 30.35 76.16 -31.06
CA PRO A 310 30.72 77.06 -32.15
C PRO A 310 32.09 76.68 -32.72
N PRO A 311 32.32 76.88 -34.03
CA PRO A 311 33.53 76.39 -34.70
C PRO A 311 34.81 77.00 -34.12
N LYS A 312 35.80 76.13 -33.85
CA LYS A 312 37.12 76.53 -33.33
C LYS A 312 37.80 77.55 -34.25
N PRO A 313 38.42 78.62 -33.72
CA PRO A 313 39.09 79.63 -34.52
C PRO A 313 40.37 79.06 -35.17
N THR A 314 40.47 79.21 -36.49
CA THR A 314 41.65 78.86 -37.29
C THR A 314 42.85 79.73 -36.90
N MET A 315 43.87 79.14 -36.27
CA MET A 315 45.14 79.81 -35.99
C MET A 315 45.92 80.05 -37.30
N MET A 316 46.12 81.31 -37.67
CA MET A 316 47.10 81.73 -38.68
C MET A 316 48.53 81.40 -38.23
N GLN A 317 49.25 80.58 -38.99
CA GLN A 317 50.70 80.41 -38.82
C GLN A 317 51.44 81.67 -39.28
N ARG A 318 52.09 82.35 -38.32
CA ARG A 318 52.92 83.53 -38.56
C ARG A 318 54.34 83.07 -38.91
N VAL A 319 54.79 83.42 -40.10
CA VAL A 319 56.16 83.26 -40.61
C VAL A 319 57.15 84.02 -39.72
N LEU A 320 58.23 83.36 -39.28
CA LEU A 320 59.40 84.02 -38.69
C LEU A 320 60.69 83.44 -39.29
N ASN A 321 61.26 84.18 -40.23
CA ASN A 321 62.66 84.08 -40.64
C ASN A 321 63.60 84.50 -39.49
N LYS A 322 64.77 83.86 -39.36
CA LYS A 322 66.01 84.49 -38.87
C LYS A 322 67.26 83.66 -39.18
N VAL A 323 67.96 84.11 -40.24
CA VAL A 323 69.39 84.45 -40.39
C VAL A 323 70.48 83.64 -39.64
N LYS A 324 71.47 83.16 -40.41
CA LYS A 324 72.75 82.52 -40.02
C LYS A 324 73.68 83.42 -39.18
N PRO A 325 74.71 82.84 -38.53
CA PRO A 325 76.04 83.42 -38.72
C PRO A 325 77.20 82.41 -38.92
N ARG A 326 78.13 82.89 -39.77
CA ARG A 326 79.54 82.55 -40.09
C ARG A 326 79.94 81.10 -40.33
#